data_AF-A0A843KS96-F1
#
_entry.id   AF-A0A843KS96-F1
#
_cell.length_a   1.000
_cell.length_b   1.000
_cell.length_c   1.000
_cell.angle_alpha   90.00
_cell.angle_beta   90.00
_cell.angle_gamma   90.00
#
_symmetry.space_group_name_H-M   'P 1'
#
loop_
_entity.id
_entity.type
_entity.pdbx_description
1 polymer ?
#
loop_
_entity_poly.entity_id
_entity_poly.type
_entity_poly.pdbx_seq_one_letter_code
_entity_poly.pdbx_strand_id
1 'polypeptide(L)'
;MEKFLYDYIYRMTPFFGRIDEETAHDIASAVLSFKFGLYAKTVRDVSKALARLPSDDSSPALQKALQIVQDRAAALEEALVSDFSLTRFEPVDSPYLAVNLEPEQIEDQDTLNLDNALLLLYAVAYLQSPDDGQSLEEHQNFVIQILEDYREPLNLQ
;
A
#
# COMPACT_ATOMS: atom_id res chain seq x y z
N MET A 1 1.06 -17.52 3.15
CA MET A 1 1.22 -16.16 2.58
C MET A 1 2.30 -15.30 3.24
N GLU A 2 2.62 -15.48 4.53
CA GLU A 2 3.71 -14.74 5.20
C GLU A 2 5.03 -14.74 4.44
N LYS A 3 5.51 -15.91 4.00
CA LYS A 3 6.75 -16.01 3.21
C LYS A 3 6.71 -15.11 1.96
N PHE A 4 5.60 -15.14 1.22
CA PHE A 4 5.42 -14.30 0.03
C PHE A 4 5.47 -12.81 0.37
N LEU A 5 4.83 -12.40 1.47
CA LEU A 5 4.87 -11.02 1.96
C LEU A 5 6.32 -10.60 2.30
N TYR A 6 7.08 -11.43 3.01
CA TYR A 6 8.47 -11.12 3.34
C TYR A 6 9.38 -11.10 2.11
N ASP A 7 9.19 -12.02 1.15
CA ASP A 7 9.90 -12.02 -0.12
C ASP A 7 9.60 -10.73 -0.92
N TYR A 8 8.35 -10.27 -0.90
CA TYR A 8 7.93 -9.00 -1.48
C TYR A 8 8.58 -7.79 -0.79
N ILE A 9 8.50 -7.71 0.54
CA ILE A 9 9.13 -6.64 1.34
C ILE A 9 10.63 -6.59 1.06
N TYR A 10 11.30 -7.76 1.05
CA TYR A 10 12.72 -7.84 0.76
C TYR A 10 13.06 -7.32 -0.65
N ARG A 11 12.25 -7.66 -1.66
CA ARG A 11 12.37 -7.14 -3.03
C ARG A 11 12.23 -5.61 -3.09
N MET A 12 11.48 -4.99 -2.18
CA MET A 12 11.26 -3.54 -2.14
C MET A 12 12.43 -2.76 -1.52
N THR A 13 13.28 -3.41 -0.73
CA THR A 13 14.46 -2.82 -0.06
C THR A 13 15.30 -1.86 -0.93
N PRO A 14 15.76 -2.24 -2.15
CA PRO A 14 16.63 -1.37 -2.95
C PRO A 14 15.93 -0.10 -3.48
N PHE A 15 14.60 -0.07 -3.51
CA PHE A 15 13.83 1.04 -4.11
C PHE A 15 13.50 2.16 -3.12
N PHE A 16 13.40 1.84 -1.83
CA PHE A 16 12.85 2.76 -0.82
C PHE A 16 13.79 3.09 0.34
N GLY A 17 15.08 2.74 0.24
CA GLY A 17 16.09 3.03 1.27
C GLY A 17 16.41 4.52 1.49
N ARG A 18 15.71 5.44 0.81
CA ARG A 18 15.86 6.90 0.94
C ARG A 18 14.68 7.57 1.64
N ILE A 19 13.60 6.83 1.90
CA ILE A 19 12.47 7.36 2.65
C ILE A 19 12.94 7.55 4.09
N ASP A 20 12.82 8.78 4.60
CA ASP A 20 13.19 9.09 5.98
C ASP A 20 12.17 8.50 6.97
N GLU A 21 12.60 8.35 8.22
CA GLU A 21 11.79 7.74 9.29
C GLU A 21 10.48 8.50 9.54
N GLU A 22 10.45 9.83 9.39
CA GLU A 22 9.22 10.62 9.63
C GLU A 22 8.19 10.38 8.51
N THR A 23 8.65 10.36 7.25
CA THR A 23 7.80 9.98 6.12
C THR A 23 7.32 8.53 6.25
N ALA A 24 8.19 7.61 6.64
CA ALA A 24 7.83 6.21 6.85
C ALA A 24 6.81 6.05 8.00
N HIS A 25 6.95 6.84 9.06
CA HIS A 25 6.00 6.89 10.16
C HIS A 25 4.61 7.34 9.70
N ASP A 26 4.52 8.43 8.93
CA ASP A 26 3.24 8.88 8.38
C ASP A 26 2.58 7.80 7.50
N ILE A 27 3.38 7.07 6.72
CA ILE A 27 2.89 5.94 5.90
C ILE A 27 2.38 4.81 6.81
N ALA A 28 3.13 4.40 7.84
CA ALA A 28 2.72 3.38 8.79
C ALA A 28 1.39 3.77 9.47
N SER A 29 1.32 5.02 9.93
CA SER A 29 0.14 5.61 10.56
C SER A 29 -1.07 5.59 9.62
N ALA A 30 -0.88 5.91 8.34
CA ALA A 30 -1.93 5.88 7.33
C ALA A 30 -2.48 4.47 7.09
N VAL A 31 -1.61 3.46 6.93
CA VAL A 31 -2.00 2.06 6.73
C VAL A 31 -2.79 1.53 7.93
N LEU A 32 -2.27 1.75 9.15
CA LEU A 32 -2.95 1.29 10.37
C LEU A 32 -4.29 2.02 10.57
N SER A 33 -4.34 3.33 10.31
CA SER A 33 -5.59 4.09 10.41
C SER A 33 -6.63 3.61 9.40
N PHE A 34 -6.21 3.27 8.18
CA PHE A 34 -7.10 2.75 7.15
C PHE A 34 -7.70 1.41 7.58
N LYS A 35 -6.84 0.49 8.06
CA LYS A 35 -7.26 -0.80 8.62
C LYS A 35 -8.31 -0.64 9.72
N PHE A 36 -8.16 0.35 10.60
CA PHE A 36 -9.09 0.58 11.71
C PHE A 36 -10.32 1.41 11.32
N GLY A 37 -10.50 1.77 10.04
CA GLY A 37 -11.61 2.58 9.58
C GLY A 37 -11.55 4.05 10.02
N LEU A 38 -10.38 4.54 10.42
CA LEU A 38 -10.14 5.92 10.82
C LEU A 38 -9.82 6.78 9.58
N TYR A 39 -10.75 6.84 8.63
CA TYR A 39 -10.48 7.35 7.28
C TYR A 39 -10.08 8.82 7.24
N ALA A 40 -10.73 9.70 8.00
CA ALA A 40 -10.29 11.09 8.15
C ALA A 40 -8.83 11.21 8.64
N LYS A 41 -8.36 10.27 9.47
CA LYS A 41 -6.95 10.24 9.90
C LYS A 41 -6.05 9.75 8.78
N THR A 42 -6.44 8.69 8.06
CA THR A 42 -5.71 8.22 6.87
C THR A 42 -5.48 9.34 5.87
N VAL A 43 -6.52 10.10 5.51
CA VAL A 43 -6.40 11.23 4.55
C VAL A 43 -5.36 12.25 5.01
N ARG A 44 -5.34 12.59 6.32
CA ARG A 44 -4.37 13.53 6.88
C ARG A 44 -2.95 12.99 6.84
N ASP A 45 -2.73 11.75 7.26
CA ASP A 45 -1.37 11.18 7.35
C ASP A 45 -0.79 10.92 5.95
N VAL A 46 -1.63 10.48 4.99
CA VAL A 46 -1.23 10.42 3.58
C VAL A 46 -0.83 11.80 3.05
N SER A 47 -1.58 12.86 3.39
CA SER A 47 -1.25 14.22 2.93
C SER A 47 0.13 14.68 3.43
N LYS A 48 0.50 14.31 4.66
CA LYS A 48 1.83 14.61 5.22
C LYS A 48 2.92 13.82 4.50
N ALA A 49 2.71 12.51 4.31
CA ALA A 49 3.65 11.66 3.60
C ALA A 49 3.90 12.18 2.16
N LEU A 50 2.83 12.51 1.42
CA LEU A 50 2.91 13.09 0.08
C LEU A 50 3.73 14.38 0.04
N ALA A 51 3.58 15.25 1.05
CA ALA A 51 4.33 16.51 1.12
C ALA A 51 5.83 16.33 1.38
N ARG A 52 6.25 15.15 1.85
CA ARG A 52 7.62 14.83 2.24
C ARG A 52 8.33 13.87 1.28
N LEU A 53 7.60 13.28 0.34
CA LEU A 53 8.19 12.34 -0.61
C LEU A 53 9.39 12.95 -1.36
N PRO A 54 10.50 12.20 -1.51
CA PRO A 54 11.60 12.60 -2.37
C PRO A 54 11.12 12.68 -3.84
N SER A 55 11.86 13.39 -4.68
CA SER A 55 11.49 13.58 -6.11
C SER A 55 12.11 12.56 -7.06
N ASP A 56 12.48 11.37 -6.57
CA ASP A 56 13.24 10.35 -7.32
C ASP A 56 12.38 9.28 -8.02
N ASP A 57 13.03 8.40 -8.79
CA ASP A 57 12.36 7.48 -9.75
C ASP A 57 11.44 6.41 -9.13
N SER A 58 11.57 6.11 -7.83
CA SER A 58 10.66 5.20 -7.11
C SER A 58 9.47 5.93 -6.47
N SER A 59 9.50 7.27 -6.45
CA SER A 59 8.43 8.10 -5.91
C SER A 59 7.13 8.10 -6.72
N PRO A 60 7.09 7.93 -8.06
CA PRO A 60 5.82 7.90 -8.79
C PRO A 60 4.89 6.76 -8.36
N ALA A 61 5.41 5.54 -8.18
CA ALA A 61 4.60 4.41 -7.73
C ALA A 61 4.13 4.58 -6.28
N LEU A 62 5.01 5.07 -5.40
CA LEU A 62 4.66 5.35 -4.01
C LEU A 62 3.64 6.50 -3.89
N GLN A 63 3.78 7.54 -4.70
CA GLN A 63 2.84 8.65 -4.80
C GLN A 63 1.46 8.17 -5.26
N LYS A 64 1.41 7.31 -6.28
CA LYS A 64 0.16 6.68 -6.75
C LYS A 64 -0.48 5.85 -5.63
N ALA A 65 0.30 5.05 -4.92
CA ALA A 65 -0.20 4.25 -3.80
C ALA A 65 -0.83 5.12 -2.70
N LEU A 66 -0.14 6.20 -2.32
CA LEU A 66 -0.66 7.19 -1.38
C LEU A 66 -1.96 7.81 -1.90
N GLN A 67 -2.01 8.27 -3.15
CA GLN A 67 -3.20 8.88 -3.72
C GLN A 67 -4.39 7.91 -3.75
N ILE A 68 -4.17 6.66 -4.15
CA ILE A 68 -5.21 5.63 -4.19
C ILE A 68 -5.83 5.41 -2.80
N VAL A 69 -5.00 5.29 -1.77
CA VAL A 69 -5.46 5.10 -0.39
C VAL A 69 -6.15 6.36 0.15
N GLN A 70 -5.65 7.55 -0.18
CA GLN A 70 -6.28 8.81 0.21
C GLN A 70 -7.67 8.97 -0.40
N ASP A 71 -7.80 8.79 -1.71
CA ASP A 71 -9.07 8.91 -2.44
C ASP A 71 -10.09 7.91 -1.88
N ARG A 72 -9.65 6.66 -1.65
CA ARG A 72 -10.51 5.64 -1.07
C ARG A 72 -10.93 5.99 0.36
N ALA A 73 -10.02 6.46 1.19
CA ALA A 73 -10.34 6.88 2.55
C ALA A 73 -11.33 8.07 2.55
N ALA A 74 -11.13 9.05 1.68
CA ALA A 74 -12.05 10.19 1.54
C ALA A 74 -13.47 9.73 1.13
N ALA A 75 -13.57 8.84 0.14
CA ALA A 75 -14.85 8.26 -0.27
C ALA A 75 -15.55 7.50 0.87
N LEU A 76 -14.81 6.68 1.62
CA LEU A 76 -15.36 5.92 2.74
C LEU A 76 -15.79 6.81 3.92
N GLU A 77 -15.09 7.91 4.19
CA GLU A 77 -15.50 8.93 5.18
C GLU A 77 -16.84 9.57 4.80
N GLU A 78 -17.08 9.80 3.50
CA GLU A 78 -18.35 10.33 2.97
C GLU A 78 -19.42 9.24 2.74
N ALA A 79 -19.17 8.00 3.14
CA ALA A 79 -20.02 6.83 2.92
C ALA A 79 -20.31 6.51 1.44
N LEU A 80 -19.42 6.94 0.53
CA LEU A 80 -19.44 6.64 -0.90
C LEU A 80 -18.73 5.31 -1.19
N VAL A 81 -19.41 4.20 -0.89
CA VAL A 81 -18.82 2.85 -0.91
C VAL A 81 -18.34 2.41 -2.30
N SER A 82 -18.96 2.90 -3.37
CA SER A 82 -18.63 2.57 -4.76
C SER A 82 -17.49 3.41 -5.35
N ASP A 83 -17.02 4.44 -4.64
CA ASP A 83 -16.11 5.42 -5.24
C ASP A 83 -14.66 5.02 -4.99
N PHE A 84 -13.93 4.88 -6.09
CA PHE A 84 -12.52 4.54 -6.13
C PHE A 84 -11.71 5.66 -6.77
N SER A 85 -10.41 5.62 -6.52
CA SER A 85 -9.42 6.51 -7.11
C SER A 85 -9.44 6.46 -8.64
N LEU A 86 -9.35 7.64 -9.28
CA LEU A 86 -9.06 7.73 -10.72
C LEU A 86 -7.58 7.42 -11.02
N THR A 87 -6.72 7.56 -10.02
CA THR A 87 -5.30 7.17 -10.09
C THR A 87 -5.20 5.66 -10.09
N ARG A 88 -4.40 5.11 -11.00
CA ARG A 88 -4.17 3.67 -11.18
C ARG A 88 -2.69 3.39 -11.40
N PHE A 89 -2.26 2.18 -11.05
CA PHE A 89 -0.95 1.71 -11.46
C PHE A 89 -0.92 1.44 -12.96
N GLU A 90 0.23 1.72 -13.57
CA GLU A 90 0.51 1.51 -14.99
C GLU A 90 1.53 0.37 -15.14
N PRO A 91 1.72 -0.18 -16.35
CA PRO A 91 2.68 -1.26 -16.57
C PRO A 91 4.11 -0.96 -16.09
N VAL A 92 4.51 0.32 -16.07
CA VAL A 92 5.80 0.77 -15.54
C VAL A 92 5.93 0.57 -14.02
N ASP A 93 4.82 0.52 -13.30
CA ASP A 93 4.77 0.37 -11.84
C ASP A 93 4.87 -1.10 -11.40
N SER A 94 4.70 -2.05 -12.34
CA SER A 94 4.73 -3.50 -12.11
C SER A 94 5.88 -3.99 -11.20
N PRO A 95 7.13 -3.49 -11.30
CA PRO A 95 8.21 -3.89 -10.40
C PRO A 95 7.93 -3.64 -8.90
N TYR A 96 7.07 -2.68 -8.58
CA TYR A 96 6.72 -2.28 -7.22
C TYR A 96 5.47 -3.02 -6.67
N LEU A 97 4.70 -3.69 -7.53
CA LEU A 97 3.43 -4.30 -7.14
C LEU A 97 3.63 -5.71 -6.57
N ALA A 98 2.91 -6.02 -5.50
CA ALA A 98 2.92 -7.35 -4.90
C ALA A 98 2.14 -8.35 -5.77
N VAL A 99 0.98 -7.92 -6.27
CA VAL A 99 0.05 -8.72 -7.05
C VAL A 99 0.05 -8.21 -8.48
N ASN A 100 0.65 -8.98 -9.39
CA ASN A 100 0.68 -8.68 -10.81
C ASN A 100 0.03 -9.85 -11.57
N LEU A 101 -1.19 -9.64 -12.03
CA LEU A 101 -2.02 -10.66 -12.69
C LEU A 101 -2.19 -10.32 -14.16
N GLU A 102 -2.40 -11.36 -14.98
CA GLU A 102 -2.82 -11.13 -16.36
C GLU A 102 -4.23 -10.51 -16.37
N PRO A 103 -4.55 -9.62 -17.34
CA PRO A 103 -5.84 -8.92 -17.38
C PRO A 103 -7.07 -9.82 -17.28
N GLU A 104 -6.99 -11.04 -17.80
CA GLU A 104 -8.08 -12.03 -17.77
C GLU A 104 -8.35 -12.62 -16.38
N GLN A 105 -7.38 -12.50 -15.47
CA GLN A 105 -7.49 -12.97 -14.08
C GLN A 105 -7.96 -11.87 -13.11
N ILE A 106 -8.10 -10.63 -13.60
CA ILE A 106 -8.50 -9.48 -12.78
C ILE A 106 -10.02 -9.41 -12.72
N GLU A 107 -10.59 -9.72 -11.57
CA GLU A 107 -12.03 -9.59 -11.33
C GLU A 107 -12.48 -8.12 -11.22
N ASP A 108 -11.73 -7.34 -10.44
CA ASP A 108 -11.97 -5.91 -10.23
C ASP A 108 -10.63 -5.17 -10.18
N GLN A 109 -10.44 -4.30 -11.18
CA GLN A 109 -9.23 -3.51 -11.34
C GLN A 109 -9.05 -2.44 -10.25
N ASP A 110 -10.13 -1.86 -9.75
CA ASP A 110 -10.07 -0.79 -8.74
C ASP A 110 -9.75 -1.37 -7.36
N THR A 111 -10.32 -2.53 -7.04
CA THR A 111 -9.95 -3.32 -5.85
C THR A 111 -8.49 -3.75 -5.90
N LEU A 112 -8.01 -4.31 -7.04
CA LEU A 112 -6.61 -4.69 -7.20
C LEU A 112 -5.64 -3.50 -7.04
N ASN A 113 -6.00 -2.32 -7.51
CA ASN A 113 -5.20 -1.10 -7.33
C ASN A 113 -5.12 -0.70 -5.86
N LEU A 114 -6.24 -0.73 -5.13
CA LEU A 114 -6.26 -0.44 -3.70
C LEU A 114 -5.42 -1.42 -2.90
N ASP A 115 -5.55 -2.72 -3.18
CA ASP A 115 -4.83 -3.78 -2.48
C ASP A 115 -3.32 -3.67 -2.70
N ASN A 116 -2.88 -3.47 -3.95
CA ASN A 116 -1.48 -3.22 -4.24
C ASN A 116 -0.96 -1.94 -3.59
N ALA A 117 -1.78 -0.89 -3.52
CA ALA A 117 -1.40 0.34 -2.84
C ALA A 117 -1.17 0.09 -1.35
N LEU A 118 -2.11 -0.59 -0.67
CA LEU A 118 -1.97 -0.95 0.75
C LEU A 118 -0.75 -1.83 1.02
N LEU A 119 -0.49 -2.81 0.14
CA LEU A 119 0.68 -3.70 0.22
C LEU A 119 2.00 -2.94 0.05
N LEU A 120 2.08 -2.03 -0.93
CA LEU A 120 3.26 -1.22 -1.15
C LEU A 120 3.53 -0.27 0.02
N LEU A 121 2.50 0.44 0.50
CA LEU A 121 2.63 1.32 1.67
C LEU A 121 3.06 0.55 2.92
N TYR A 122 2.49 -0.64 3.15
CA TYR A 122 2.90 -1.50 4.26
C TYR A 122 4.37 -1.91 4.13
N ALA A 123 4.83 -2.31 2.93
CA ALA A 123 6.21 -2.70 2.71
C ALA A 123 7.18 -1.54 2.96
N VAL A 124 6.87 -0.33 2.48
CA VAL A 124 7.69 0.86 2.72
C VAL A 124 7.75 1.21 4.21
N ALA A 125 6.59 1.24 4.88
CA ALA A 125 6.51 1.49 6.32
C ALA A 125 7.31 0.46 7.13
N TYR A 126 7.19 -0.82 6.81
CA TYR A 126 7.89 -1.90 7.49
C TYR A 126 9.41 -1.80 7.33
N LEU A 127 9.89 -1.37 6.16
CA LEU A 127 11.32 -1.24 5.88
C LEU A 127 11.95 0.00 6.53
N GLN A 128 11.20 1.10 6.65
CA GLN A 128 11.78 2.43 6.94
C GLN A 128 11.24 3.09 8.22
N SER A 129 10.22 2.53 8.87
CA SER A 129 9.74 3.00 10.18
C SER A 129 10.10 2.00 11.29
N PRO A 130 11.30 2.11 11.90
CA PRO A 130 11.70 1.23 12.99
C PRO A 130 10.78 1.37 14.21
N ASP A 131 10.29 2.59 14.49
CA ASP A 131 9.44 2.89 15.64
C ASP A 131 8.04 2.25 15.52
N ASP A 132 7.53 2.07 14.30
CA ASP A 132 6.23 1.42 14.07
C ASP A 132 6.35 -0.08 13.77
N GLY A 133 7.56 -0.63 13.70
CA GLY A 133 7.81 -2.02 13.30
C GLY A 133 7.01 -3.04 14.12
N GLN A 134 6.98 -2.88 15.44
CA GLN A 134 6.19 -3.76 16.32
C GLN A 134 4.69 -3.65 16.02
N SER A 135 4.15 -2.44 15.87
CA SER A 135 2.72 -2.25 15.57
C SER A 135 2.33 -2.78 14.20
N LEU A 136 3.23 -2.67 13.21
CA LEU A 136 3.04 -3.25 11.88
C LEU A 136 3.03 -4.78 11.94
N GLU A 137 3.95 -5.39 12.67
CA GLU A 137 4.02 -6.85 12.86
C GLU A 137 2.77 -7.38 13.58
N GLU A 138 2.34 -6.75 14.67
CA GLU A 138 1.10 -7.09 15.40
C GLU A 138 -0.16 -7.00 14.52
N HIS A 139 -0.09 -6.25 13.42
CA HIS A 139 -1.20 -6.01 12.52
C HIS A 139 -1.00 -6.55 11.11
N GLN A 140 0.06 -7.34 10.89
CA GLN A 140 0.43 -7.94 9.61
C GLN A 140 -0.67 -8.81 9.01
N ASN A 141 -1.51 -9.42 9.84
CA ASN A 141 -2.67 -10.20 9.38
C ASN A 141 -3.58 -9.43 8.43
N PHE A 142 -3.62 -8.10 8.50
CA PHE A 142 -4.37 -7.26 7.56
C PHE A 142 -3.89 -7.42 6.12
N VAL A 143 -2.59 -7.24 5.87
CA VAL A 143 -2.01 -7.37 4.52
C VAL A 143 -1.89 -8.83 4.09
N ILE A 144 -1.77 -9.77 5.04
CA ILE A 144 -1.85 -11.20 4.75
C ILE A 144 -3.23 -11.55 4.21
N GLN A 145 -4.31 -11.08 4.84
CA GLN A 145 -5.67 -11.33 4.37
C GLN A 145 -5.90 -10.82 2.94
N ILE A 146 -5.42 -9.61 2.62
CA ILE A 146 -5.43 -9.09 1.24
C ILE A 146 -4.74 -10.08 0.29
N LEU A 147 -3.53 -10.52 0.64
CA LEU A 147 -2.77 -11.46 -0.18
C LEU A 147 -3.44 -12.84 -0.31
N GLU A 148 -4.19 -13.29 0.70
CA GLU A 148 -4.90 -14.56 0.66
C GLU A 148 -5.95 -14.60 -0.46
N ASP A 149 -6.62 -13.48 -0.73
CA ASP A 149 -7.60 -13.36 -1.82
C ASP A 149 -6.97 -13.60 -3.20
N TYR A 150 -5.65 -13.43 -3.31
CA TYR A 150 -4.87 -13.61 -4.54
C TYR A 150 -4.06 -14.91 -4.59
N ARG A 151 -4.20 -15.80 -3.58
CA ARG A 151 -3.41 -17.03 -3.51
C ARG A 151 -3.55 -17.90 -4.75
N GLU A 152 -4.79 -18.15 -5.20
CA GLU A 152 -5.07 -18.97 -6.38
C GLU A 152 -4.60 -18.29 -7.69
N PRO A 153 -4.96 -17.02 -7.99
CA PRO A 153 -4.48 -16.32 -9.18
C PRO A 153 -2.95 -16.25 -9.31
N LEU A 154 -2.24 -16.13 -8.17
CA LEU A 154 -0.76 -16.09 -8.12
C LEU A 154 -0.11 -17.48 -8.18
N ASN A 155 -0.89 -18.55 -8.27
CA ASN A 155 -0.42 -19.95 -8.25
C ASN A 155 0.46 -20.26 -7.02
N LEU A 156 0.12 -19.72 -5.86
CA LEU A 156 0.83 -19.96 -4.60
C LEU A 156 0.21 -21.17 -3.89
N GLN A 157 1.03 -22.19 -3.63
CA GLN A 157 0.63 -23.43 -2.94
C GLN A 157 0.67 -23.29 -1.42
#